data_AF-A0A7C9A128-F1
#
_entry.id   AF-A0A7C9A128-F1
#
_cell.length_a   1.000
_cell.length_b   1.000
_cell.length_c   1.000
_cell.angle_alpha   90.00
_cell.angle_beta   90.00
_cell.angle_gamma   90.00
#
_symmetry.space_group_name_H-M   'P 1'
#
loop_
_entity.id
_entity.type
_entity.pdbx_description
1 polymer ?
#
loop_
_entity_poly.entity_id
_entity_poly.type
_entity_poly.pdbx_seq_one_letter_code
_entity_poly.pdbx_strand_id
1 'polypeptide(L)'
;YNRPILGFAATTGYRDGIPIGNETGYDRFFVVPDGMEKVIDFVHRRYPNTTIYVTENGYNPKGISLLLDPDRIEYYKAYLAALSKAMRKGAQVKGYFAWSFMDNFEWLQGYDGAYG
;
A
#
# COMPACT_ATOMS: atom_id res chain seq x y z
N TYR A 1 -33.36 -7.90 -0.36
CA TYR A 1 -32.58 -8.93 0.34
C TYR A 1 -31.38 -8.28 1.01
N ASN A 2 -31.51 -7.90 2.28
CA ASN A 2 -30.47 -7.21 3.05
C ASN A 2 -29.91 -8.21 4.07
N ARG A 3 -28.97 -9.06 3.64
CA ARG A 3 -28.19 -9.89 4.56
C ARG A 3 -26.87 -9.17 4.78
N PRO A 4 -26.63 -8.54 5.94
CA PRO A 4 -25.29 -8.06 6.26
C PRO A 4 -24.33 -9.26 6.17
N ILE A 5 -23.18 -9.05 5.55
CA ILE A 5 -22.11 -10.05 5.57
C ILE A 5 -21.63 -10.14 7.02
N LEU A 6 -22.11 -11.14 7.73
CA LEU A 6 -21.58 -11.56 9.03
C LEU A 6 -20.43 -12.51 8.76
N GLY A 7 -19.21 -11.98 8.74
CA GLY A 7 -18.00 -12.77 8.53
C GLY A 7 -16.76 -11.99 8.93
N PHE A 8 -15.89 -12.63 9.71
CA PHE A 8 -14.53 -12.14 9.92
C PHE A 8 -13.74 -12.40 8.64
N ALA A 9 -13.33 -11.35 7.93
CA ALA A 9 -12.40 -11.48 6.82
C ALA A 9 -10.98 -11.53 7.39
N ALA A 10 -10.44 -12.74 7.53
CA ALA A 10 -9.01 -12.91 7.78
C ALA A 10 -8.26 -12.53 6.50
N THR A 11 -7.44 -11.48 6.56
CA THR A 11 -6.50 -11.16 5.49
C THR A 11 -5.28 -12.06 5.60
N THR A 12 -4.73 -12.50 4.47
CA THR A 12 -3.51 -13.32 4.41
C THR A 12 -2.55 -12.72 3.39
N GLY A 13 -1.26 -12.69 3.75
CA GLY A 13 -0.16 -12.36 2.84
C GLY A 13 0.24 -13.50 1.90
N TYR A 14 -0.52 -14.60 1.90
CA TYR A 14 -0.20 -15.83 1.17
C TYR A 14 -1.36 -16.24 0.27
N ARG A 15 -1.03 -16.69 -0.93
CA ARG A 15 -1.95 -17.35 -1.87
C ARG A 15 -1.44 -18.75 -2.13
N ASP A 16 -2.24 -19.75 -1.81
CA ASP A 16 -1.89 -21.18 -1.98
C ASP A 16 -0.56 -21.56 -1.29
N GLY A 17 -0.27 -20.93 -0.15
CA GLY A 17 0.97 -21.11 0.61
C GLY A 17 2.17 -20.31 0.09
N ILE A 18 2.02 -19.53 -0.98
CA ILE A 18 3.08 -18.70 -1.58
C ILE A 18 2.87 -17.23 -1.18
N PRO A 19 3.91 -16.52 -0.70
CA PRO A 19 3.82 -15.08 -0.43
C PRO A 19 3.35 -14.28 -1.64
N ILE A 20 2.45 -13.33 -1.44
CA ILE A 20 1.91 -12.48 -2.52
C ILE A 20 2.88 -11.39 -3.00
N GLY A 21 4.00 -11.23 -2.30
CA GLY A 21 5.04 -10.26 -2.56
C GLY A 21 6.19 -10.43 -1.56
N ASN A 22 7.18 -9.55 -1.61
CA ASN A 22 8.24 -9.51 -0.60
C ASN A 22 7.69 -8.90 0.69
N GLU A 23 8.04 -9.45 1.85
CA GLU A 23 7.72 -8.86 3.14
C GLU A 23 8.49 -7.55 3.38
N THR A 24 7.87 -6.62 4.10
CA THR A 24 8.55 -5.44 4.63
C THR A 24 9.12 -5.75 6.03
N GLY A 25 9.58 -4.72 6.75
CA GLY A 25 9.94 -4.79 8.17
C GLY A 25 8.76 -5.05 9.11
N TYR A 26 7.51 -5.05 8.61
CA TYR A 26 6.33 -5.47 9.35
C TYR A 26 5.71 -6.69 8.70
N ASP A 27 5.61 -7.80 9.45
CA ASP A 27 5.23 -9.14 8.97
C ASP A 27 3.84 -9.24 8.31
N ARG A 28 2.98 -8.23 8.52
CA ARG A 28 1.66 -8.15 7.87
C ARG A 28 1.69 -7.43 6.52
N PHE A 29 2.75 -6.71 6.21
CA PHE A 29 2.83 -5.86 5.01
C PHE A 29 3.76 -6.49 3.97
N PHE A 30 3.21 -6.57 2.76
CA PHE A 30 3.88 -7.16 1.60
C PHE A 30 3.94 -6.12 0.48
N VAL A 31 5.03 -6.12 -0.28
CA VAL A 31 5.25 -5.29 -1.46
C VAL A 31 4.43 -5.85 -2.62
N VAL A 32 3.28 -5.23 -2.91
CA VAL A 32 2.34 -5.65 -3.95
C VAL A 32 1.89 -4.44 -4.80
N PRO A 33 2.75 -3.91 -5.69
CA PRO A 33 2.46 -2.70 -6.47
C PRO A 33 1.19 -2.82 -7.33
N ASP A 34 0.95 -3.98 -7.94
CA ASP A 34 -0.28 -4.24 -8.71
C ASP A 34 -1.56 -4.12 -7.87
N GLY A 35 -1.45 -4.24 -6.54
CA GLY A 35 -2.54 -3.99 -5.61
C GLY A 35 -3.03 -2.54 -5.66
N MET A 36 -2.12 -1.58 -5.85
CA MET A 36 -2.45 -0.15 -6.01
C MET A 36 -3.33 0.07 -7.23
N GLU A 37 -2.95 -0.48 -8.39
CA GLU A 37 -3.77 -0.37 -9.60
C GLU A 37 -5.16 -1.00 -9.39
N LYS A 38 -5.21 -2.20 -8.81
CA LYS A 38 -6.46 -2.94 -8.57
C LYS A 38 -7.41 -2.21 -7.62
N VAL A 39 -6.91 -1.64 -6.52
CA VAL A 39 -7.77 -0.93 -5.56
C VAL A 39 -8.29 0.38 -6.14
N ILE A 40 -7.46 1.12 -6.88
CA ILE A 40 -7.88 2.37 -7.53
C ILE A 40 -8.89 2.07 -8.64
N ASP A 41 -8.65 1.04 -9.47
CA ASP A 41 -9.60 0.59 -10.48
C ASP A 41 -10.91 0.11 -9.86
N PHE A 42 -10.86 -0.52 -8.68
CA PHE A 42 -12.06 -0.93 -7.95
C PHE A 42 -12.87 0.29 -7.49
N VAL A 43 -12.24 1.26 -6.82
CA VAL A 43 -12.90 2.48 -6.35
C VAL A 43 -13.50 3.24 -7.53
N HIS A 44 -12.74 3.44 -8.60
CA HIS A 44 -13.17 4.14 -9.81
C HIS A 44 -14.42 3.51 -10.45
N ARG A 45 -14.46 2.17 -10.57
CA ARG A 45 -15.60 1.45 -11.14
C ARG A 45 -16.81 1.40 -10.21
N ARG A 46 -16.56 1.26 -8.91
CA ARG A 46 -17.61 1.08 -7.89
C ARG A 46 -18.28 2.40 -7.53
N TYR A 47 -17.56 3.52 -7.64
CA TYR A 47 -17.97 4.87 -7.29
C TYR A 47 -17.64 5.84 -8.45
N PRO A 48 -18.49 5.92 -9.48
CA PRO A 48 -18.23 6.76 -10.65
C PRO A 48 -18.10 8.24 -10.29
N ASN A 49 -17.28 8.98 -11.04
CA ASN A 49 -17.01 10.42 -10.83
C ASN A 49 -16.42 10.79 -9.46
N THR A 50 -15.81 9.83 -8.76
CA THR A 50 -15.14 10.07 -7.48
C THR A 50 -13.71 10.58 -7.70
N THR A 51 -13.39 11.73 -7.11
CA THR A 51 -12.01 12.22 -6.98
C THR A 51 -11.27 11.40 -5.92
N ILE A 52 -10.12 10.85 -6.26
CA ILE A 52 -9.33 9.98 -5.38
C ILE A 52 -8.05 10.68 -4.92
N TYR A 53 -7.75 10.55 -3.64
CA TYR A 53 -6.45 10.89 -3.06
C TYR A 53 -5.88 9.63 -2.41
N VAL A 54 -4.64 9.28 -2.75
CA VAL A 54 -3.90 8.26 -2.00
C VAL A 54 -3.28 8.97 -0.81
N THR A 55 -3.93 8.88 0.35
CA THR A 55 -3.53 9.61 1.55
C THR A 55 -2.33 9.00 2.25
N GLU A 56 -2.14 7.69 2.11
CA GLU A 56 -1.03 6.98 2.74
C GLU A 56 -0.58 5.82 1.85
N ASN A 57 0.72 5.74 1.61
CA ASN A 57 1.40 4.56 1.09
C ASN A 57 2.87 4.64 1.53
N GLY A 58 3.37 3.59 2.18
CA GLY A 58 4.67 3.61 2.85
C GLY A 58 5.39 2.27 2.82
N TYR A 59 6.69 2.30 3.13
CA TYR A 59 7.55 1.12 3.21
C TYR A 59 8.44 1.18 4.45
N ASN A 60 8.38 0.11 5.25
CA ASN A 60 9.26 -0.13 6.39
C ASN A 60 10.37 -1.12 5.96
N PRO A 61 11.66 -0.74 6.00
CA PRO A 61 12.75 -1.65 5.65
C PRO A 61 12.90 -2.77 6.70
N LYS A 62 13.56 -3.87 6.30
CA LYS A 62 13.97 -4.91 7.25
C LYS A 62 15.22 -4.41 8.00
N GLY A 63 15.03 -4.04 9.27
CA GLY A 63 16.10 -3.47 10.11
C GLY A 63 16.26 -1.95 9.93
N ILE A 64 17.30 -1.38 10.54
CA ILE A 64 17.52 0.08 10.52
C ILE A 64 18.24 0.48 9.22
N SER A 65 17.54 1.19 8.34
CA SER A 65 18.12 1.86 7.17
C SER A 65 18.45 3.30 7.51
N LEU A 66 19.74 3.64 7.60
CA LEU A 66 20.16 4.95 8.13
C LEU A 66 20.32 6.05 7.08
N LEU A 67 20.53 5.70 5.80
CA LEU A 67 20.78 6.70 4.74
C LEU A 67 20.51 6.18 3.31
N LEU A 68 20.85 4.92 3.04
CA LEU A 68 20.66 4.30 1.74
C LEU A 68 19.54 3.27 1.83
N ASP A 69 18.36 3.67 1.35
CA ASP A 69 17.17 2.81 1.30
C ASP A 69 16.73 2.53 -0.15
N PRO A 70 17.47 1.66 -0.88
CA PRO A 70 17.13 1.33 -2.26
C PRO A 70 15.78 0.62 -2.35
N ASP A 71 15.40 -0.17 -1.34
CA ASP A 71 14.15 -0.92 -1.36
C ASP A 71 12.94 0.01 -1.28
N ARG A 72 12.98 1.03 -0.41
CA ARG A 72 11.94 2.08 -0.35
C ARG A 72 11.86 2.86 -1.65
N ILE A 73 12.99 3.16 -2.28
CA ILE A 73 13.02 3.85 -3.59
C ILE A 73 12.32 2.99 -4.65
N GLU A 74 12.68 1.71 -4.76
CA GLU A 74 12.07 0.80 -5.73
C GLU A 74 10.59 0.54 -5.42
N TYR A 75 10.22 0.47 -4.14
CA TYR A 75 8.82 0.42 -3.69
C TYR A 75 8.02 1.59 -4.25
N TYR A 76 8.46 2.83 -4.00
CA TYR A 76 7.72 4.01 -4.47
C TYR A 76 7.67 4.10 -5.99
N LYS A 77 8.76 3.78 -6.70
CA LYS A 77 8.76 3.71 -8.16
C LYS A 77 7.70 2.75 -8.68
N ALA A 78 7.64 1.54 -8.13
CA ALA A 78 6.70 0.52 -8.56
C ALA A 78 5.23 0.91 -8.28
N TYR A 79 4.95 1.45 -7.09
CA TYR A 79 3.59 1.86 -6.70
C TYR A 79 3.11 3.09 -7.48
N LEU A 80 3.97 4.08 -7.71
CA LEU A 80 3.64 5.23 -8.56
C LEU A 80 3.43 4.82 -10.03
N ALA A 81 4.19 3.86 -10.53
CA ALA A 81 3.97 3.29 -11.86
C ALA A 81 2.60 2.59 -11.97
N ALA A 82 2.21 1.81 -10.95
CA ALA A 82 0.90 1.15 -10.88
C ALA A 82 -0.26 2.16 -10.76
N LEU A 83 -0.12 3.19 -9.92
CA LEU A 83 -1.07 4.29 -9.81
C LEU A 83 -1.25 5.03 -11.15
N SER A 84 -0.13 5.29 -11.83
CA SER A 84 -0.12 5.91 -13.16
C SER A 84 -0.86 5.06 -14.21
N LYS A 85 -0.78 3.71 -14.12
CA LYS A 85 -1.58 2.82 -14.98
C LYS A 85 -3.08 2.99 -14.73
N ALA A 86 -3.52 3.03 -13.46
CA ALA A 86 -4.93 3.25 -13.13
C ALA A 86 -5.43 4.63 -13.60
N MET A 87 -4.62 5.67 -13.45
CA MET A 87 -4.95 7.02 -13.97
C MET A 87 -5.10 7.02 -15.50
N ARG A 88 -4.24 6.30 -16.24
CA ARG A 88 -4.38 6.13 -17.69
C ARG A 88 -5.67 5.40 -18.10
N LYS A 89 -6.26 4.61 -17.22
CA LYS A 89 -7.57 3.96 -17.44
C LYS A 89 -8.76 4.87 -17.11
N GLY A 90 -8.53 6.10 -16.64
CA GLY A 90 -9.58 7.09 -16.37
C GLY A 90 -9.84 7.38 -14.89
N ALA A 91 -9.12 6.74 -13.96
CA ALA A 91 -9.24 7.04 -12.54
C ALA A 91 -8.80 8.49 -12.24
N GLN A 92 -9.67 9.26 -11.57
CA GLN A 92 -9.44 10.66 -11.25
C GLN A 92 -8.63 10.84 -9.95
N VAL A 93 -7.36 10.46 -9.98
CA VAL A 93 -6.44 10.65 -8.84
C VAL A 93 -5.89 12.08 -8.85
N LYS A 94 -5.96 12.77 -7.71
CA LYS A 94 -5.53 14.18 -7.57
C LYS A 94 -4.36 14.39 -6.61
N GLY A 95 -4.01 13.40 -5.81
CA GLY A 95 -2.85 13.48 -4.93
C GLY A 95 -2.39 12.12 -4.46
N TYR A 96 -1.12 12.07 -4.12
CA TYR A 96 -0.43 10.93 -3.54
C TYR A 96 0.46 11.46 -2.41
N PHE A 97 0.30 10.88 -1.22
CA PHE A 97 1.01 11.28 -0.02
C PHE A 97 1.73 10.04 0.53
N ALA A 98 3.06 10.13 0.57
CA ALA A 98 3.90 9.08 1.13
C ALA A 98 3.69 9.02 2.65
N TRP A 99 3.60 7.80 3.19
CA TRP A 99 3.70 7.56 4.62
C TRP A 99 5.11 7.05 4.92
N SER A 100 5.95 7.78 5.63
CA SER A 100 5.77 9.12 6.22
C SER A 100 6.86 10.07 5.73
N PHE A 101 6.78 11.35 6.13
CA PHE A 101 7.86 12.30 5.83
C PHE A 101 9.10 12.07 6.70
N MET A 102 8.92 11.54 7.91
CA MET A 102 9.98 11.22 8.85
C MET A 102 9.65 9.95 9.60
N ASP A 103 10.69 9.24 10.05
CA ASP A 103 10.54 8.16 11.01
C ASP A 103 9.87 8.70 12.26
N ASN A 104 8.92 7.93 12.77
CA ASN A 104 8.05 8.34 13.87
C ASN A 104 7.72 7.14 14.76
N PHE A 105 6.85 7.34 15.75
CA PHE A 105 6.41 6.28 16.65
C PHE A 105 5.30 5.45 16.00
N GLU A 106 5.61 4.22 15.58
CA GLU A 106 4.72 3.33 14.82
C GLU A 106 3.87 2.43 15.74
N TRP A 107 3.06 3.04 16.59
CA TRP A 107 2.08 2.37 17.44
C TRP A 107 2.68 1.23 18.29
N LEU A 108 2.29 -0.02 18.00
CA LEU A 108 2.79 -1.21 18.71
C LEU A 108 4.23 -1.56 18.35
N GLN A 109 4.75 -1.06 17.21
CA GLN A 109 6.17 -1.21 16.84
C GLN A 109 7.07 -0.19 17.52
N GLY A 110 6.51 0.83 18.18
CA GLY A 110 7.31 1.89 18.81
C GLY A 110 8.26 2.56 17.82
N TYR A 111 9.55 2.63 18.17
CA TYR A 111 10.59 3.22 17.30
C TYR A 111 11.31 2.18 16.42
N ASP A 112 10.86 0.93 16.41
CA ASP A 112 11.45 -0.12 15.57
C ASP A 112 10.93 -0.08 14.12
N GLY A 113 9.84 0.66 13.85
CA GLY A 113 9.32 0.91 12.51
C GLY A 113 9.86 2.20 11.91
N ALA A 114 10.34 2.16 10.67
CA ALA A 114 10.95 3.28 9.98
C ALA A 114 10.32 3.53 8.60
N TYR A 115 9.30 4.39 8.54
CA TYR A 115 8.56 4.70 7.30
C TYR A 115 8.97 6.02 6.62
N GLY A 116 9.83 6.83 7.25
CA GLY A 116 10.27 8.13 6.72
C GLY A 116 11.54 8.05 5.91
#